data_AF-A0A3C1WRH4-F1
#
_entry.id   AF-A0A3C1WRH4-F1
#
_cell.length_a   1.000
_cell.length_b   1.000
_cell.length_c   1.000
_cell.angle_alpha   90.00
_cell.angle_beta   90.00
_cell.angle_gamma   90.00
#
_symmetry.space_group_name_H-M   'P 1'
#
loop_
_entity.id
_entity.type
_entity.pdbx_description
1 polymer ?
#
loop_
_entity_poly.entity_id
_entity_poly.type
_entity_poly.pdbx_seq_one_letter_code
_entity_poly.pdbx_strand_id
1 'polypeptide(L)'
;GLNTDASVSKLKPGRPLQFQDSRALVLAALNCIDAVILFEEETPLELIKFIMPDVLVKGGDYKVEEIAGANEVIAAGGKVELIP
;
A
#
# COMPACT_ATOMS: atom_id res chain seq x y z
N GLY A 1 -0.66 1.84 3.49
CA GLY A 1 -0.82 3.07 2.68
C GLY A 1 -2.03 2.93 1.77
N LEU A 2 -2.62 4.06 1.36
CA LEU A 2 -3.80 4.12 0.50
C LEU A 2 -3.55 5.09 -0.67
N ASN A 3 -3.79 4.65 -1.91
CA ASN A 3 -3.64 5.52 -3.08
C ASN A 3 -4.62 6.71 -3.02
N THR A 4 -4.13 7.90 -3.40
CA THR A 4 -4.97 9.10 -3.63
C THR A 4 -5.88 8.93 -4.83
N ASP A 5 -6.87 9.82 -4.98
CA ASP A 5 -7.78 9.79 -6.13
C ASP A 5 -7.04 10.03 -7.45
N ALA A 6 -6.03 10.90 -7.44
CA ALA A 6 -5.15 11.14 -8.57
C ALA A 6 -4.35 9.89 -8.96
N SER A 7 -3.77 9.18 -7.99
CA SER A 7 -3.05 7.92 -8.21
C SER A 7 -3.95 6.85 -8.81
N VAL A 8 -5.15 6.65 -8.24
CA VAL A 8 -6.12 5.66 -8.74
C VAL A 8 -6.59 6.00 -10.15
N SER A 9 -6.86 7.28 -10.44
CA SER A 9 -7.33 7.72 -11.76
C SER A 9 -6.31 7.43 -12.87
N LYS A 10 -5.01 7.57 -12.57
CA LYS A 10 -3.91 7.24 -13.50
C LYS A 10 -3.85 5.73 -13.77
N LEU A 11 -4.03 4.90 -12.74
CA LEU A 11 -3.98 3.43 -12.85
C LEU A 11 -5.25 2.83 -13.49
N LYS A 12 -6.42 3.40 -13.21
CA LYS A 12 -7.73 2.86 -13.58
C LYS A 12 -8.64 4.02 -14.02
N PRO A 13 -8.69 4.33 -15.34
CA PRO A 13 -9.58 5.38 -15.85
C PRO A 13 -11.04 5.18 -15.41
N GLY A 14 -11.69 6.25 -14.96
CA GLY A 14 -13.06 6.21 -14.42
C GLY A 14 -13.18 5.71 -12.97
N ARG A 15 -12.07 5.55 -12.25
CA ARG A 15 -12.00 5.23 -10.81
C ARG A 15 -11.25 6.36 -10.08
N PRO A 16 -11.44 6.51 -8.74
CA PRO A 16 -12.30 5.72 -7.86
C PRO A 16 -13.76 6.22 -7.83
N LEU A 17 -14.68 5.35 -7.39
CA LEU A 17 -16.08 5.74 -7.13
C LEU A 17 -16.22 6.52 -5.81
N GLN A 18 -15.43 6.15 -4.81
CA GLN A 18 -15.38 6.78 -3.49
C GLN A 18 -14.07 7.55 -3.37
N PHE A 19 -14.16 8.84 -3.00
CA PHE A 19 -12.98 9.69 -2.81
C PHE A 19 -12.07 9.17 -1.70
N GLN A 20 -10.81 9.59 -1.74
CA GLN A 20 -9.75 9.09 -0.88
C GLN A 20 -10.05 9.26 0.61
N ASP A 21 -10.67 10.38 1.00
CA ASP A 21 -10.98 10.66 2.40
C ASP A 21 -12.06 9.72 2.94
N SER A 22 -13.09 9.44 2.14
CA SER A 22 -14.13 8.44 2.48
C SER A 22 -13.53 7.04 2.61
N ARG A 23 -12.65 6.64 1.68
CA ARG A 23 -11.96 5.34 1.74
C ARG A 23 -11.04 5.24 2.97
N ALA A 24 -10.30 6.31 3.26
CA ALA A 24 -9.42 6.38 4.42
C ALA A 24 -10.21 6.28 5.72
N LEU A 25 -11.34 6.98 5.83
CA LEU A 25 -12.20 6.95 7.01
C LEU A 25 -12.74 5.54 7.31
N VAL A 26 -13.17 4.81 6.28
CA VAL A 26 -13.65 3.43 6.44
C VAL A 26 -12.53 2.52 6.93
N LEU A 27 -11.32 2.64 6.38
CA LEU A 27 -10.17 1.85 6.83
C LEU A 27 -9.76 2.21 8.27
N ALA A 28 -9.71 3.49 8.61
CA ALA A 28 -9.35 3.97 9.93
C ALA A 28 -10.37 3.60 11.02
N ALA A 29 -11.61 3.24 10.64
CA ALA A 29 -12.62 2.75 11.57
C ALA A 29 -12.43 1.26 11.95
N LEU A 30 -11.55 0.53 11.27
CA LEU A 30 -11.26 -0.87 11.60
C LEU A 30 -10.34 -0.93 12.82
N ASN A 31 -10.72 -1.73 13.82
CA ASN A 31 -9.97 -1.83 15.09
C ASN A 31 -8.53 -2.33 14.93
N CYS A 32 -8.22 -3.07 13.86
CA CYS A 32 -6.88 -3.59 13.57
C CYS A 32 -6.00 -2.62 12.77
N ILE A 33 -6.46 -1.40 12.49
CA ILE A 33 -5.71 -0.39 11.72
C ILE A 33 -5.28 0.74 12.65
N ASP A 34 -3.97 0.90 12.85
CA ASP A 34 -3.40 1.99 13.65
C ASP A 34 -3.30 3.31 12.88
N ALA A 35 -2.99 3.24 11.58
CA ALA A 35 -2.79 4.41 10.74
C ALA A 35 -3.12 4.15 9.27
N VAL A 36 -3.62 5.19 8.59
CA VAL A 36 -3.82 5.23 7.14
C VAL A 36 -3.04 6.40 6.57
N ILE A 37 -2.12 6.13 5.64
CA ILE A 37 -1.28 7.14 5.01
C ILE A 37 -1.59 7.17 3.51
N LEU A 38 -1.95 8.36 3.01
CA LEU A 38 -2.21 8.59 1.60
C LEU A 38 -0.90 8.76 0.81
N PHE A 39 -0.85 8.23 -0.40
CA PHE A 39 0.29 8.42 -1.33
C PHE A 39 -0.20 8.58 -2.78
N GLU A 40 0.50 9.38 -3.58
CA GLU A 40 0.08 9.72 -4.95
C GLU A 40 0.86 8.95 -6.05
N GLU A 41 2.04 8.45 -5.71
CA GLU A 41 2.91 7.71 -6.59
C GLU A 41 2.21 6.49 -7.20
N GLU A 42 2.72 6.01 -8.33
CA GLU A 42 2.16 4.85 -9.04
C GLU A 42 2.29 3.56 -8.22
N THR A 43 3.37 3.44 -7.46
CA THR A 43 3.61 2.34 -6.52
C THR A 43 3.88 2.91 -5.12
N PRO A 44 3.62 2.13 -4.05
CA PRO A 44 3.89 2.57 -2.69
C PRO A 44 5.39 2.59 -2.32
N LEU A 45 6.31 2.41 -3.29
CA LEU A 45 7.74 2.20 -3.02
C LEU A 45 8.36 3.30 -2.16
N GLU A 46 8.14 4.58 -2.50
CA GLU A 46 8.71 5.69 -1.74
C GLU A 46 8.13 5.78 -0.32
N LEU A 47 6.84 5.48 -0.16
CA LEU A 47 6.22 5.38 1.17
C LEU A 47 6.83 4.23 1.98
N ILE A 48 7.06 3.07 1.35
CA ILE A 48 7.68 1.90 1.99
C ILE A 48 9.12 2.23 2.40
N LYS A 49 9.90 2.90 1.56
CA LYS A 49 11.27 3.33 1.89
C LYS A 49 11.29 4.36 3.03
N PHE A 50 10.29 5.24 3.08
CA PHE A 50 10.17 6.24 4.14
C PHE A 50 9.83 5.62 5.49
N ILE A 51 8.86 4.69 5.54
CA ILE A 51 8.45 4.01 6.78
C ILE A 51 9.44 2.92 7.18
N MET A 52 10.03 2.25 6.18
CA MET A 52 10.87 1.05 6.31
C MET A 52 10.26 0.00 7.24
N PRO A 53 9.15 -0.65 6.85
CA PRO A 53 8.46 -1.59 7.72
C PRO A 53 9.27 -2.86 7.96
N ASP A 54 9.19 -3.41 9.16
CA ASP A 54 9.76 -4.72 9.49
C ASP A 54 9.06 -5.87 8.75
N VAL A 55 7.78 -5.70 8.44
CA VAL A 55 6.97 -6.68 7.69
C VAL A 55 6.13 -5.97 6.63
N LEU A 56 6.28 -6.39 5.37
CA LEU A 56 5.46 -5.95 4.24
C LEU A 56 4.53 -7.09 3.82
N VAL A 57 3.23 -6.87 3.92
CA VAL A 57 2.22 -7.88 3.59
C VAL A 57 1.53 -7.55 2.27
N LYS A 58 1.34 -8.57 1.42
CA LYS A 58 0.52 -8.48 0.21
C LYS A 58 -0.42 -9.68 0.12
N GLY A 59 -1.68 -9.43 -0.21
CA GLY A 59 -2.65 -10.49 -0.49
C GLY A 59 -2.65 -10.93 -1.95
N GLY A 60 -2.93 -12.21 -2.20
CA GLY A 60 -3.10 -12.81 -3.53
C GLY A 60 -1.86 -13.52 -4.09
N ASP A 61 -1.98 -14.01 -5.32
CA ASP A 61 -1.02 -14.92 -5.96
C ASP A 61 0.20 -14.22 -6.61
N TYR A 62 0.73 -13.19 -5.96
CA TYR A 62 1.91 -12.46 -6.44
C TYR A 62 3.19 -13.25 -6.17
N LYS A 63 4.23 -13.04 -6.99
CA LYS A 63 5.59 -13.40 -6.60
C LYS A 63 6.18 -12.29 -5.75
N VAL A 64 7.06 -12.64 -4.80
CA VAL A 64 7.69 -11.65 -3.90
C VAL A 64 8.43 -10.57 -4.70
N GLU A 65 9.05 -10.94 -5.82
CA GLU A 65 9.82 -10.03 -6.67
C GLU A 65 8.93 -9.01 -7.43
N GLU A 66 7.62 -9.25 -7.52
CA GLU A 66 6.65 -8.37 -8.17
C GLU A 66 6.08 -7.31 -7.20
N ILE A 67 6.37 -7.44 -5.90
CA ILE A 67 5.86 -6.53 -4.86
C ILE A 67 6.78 -5.32 -4.76
N ALA A 68 6.22 -4.13 -5.04
CA ALA A 68 6.92 -2.87 -4.81
C ALA A 68 7.37 -2.75 -3.34
N GLY A 69 8.66 -2.48 -3.13
CA GLY A 69 9.26 -2.36 -1.80
C GLY A 69 9.80 -3.67 -1.20
N ALA A 70 9.61 -4.82 -1.86
CA ALA A 70 10.07 -6.11 -1.32
C ALA A 70 11.59 -6.18 -1.19
N ASN A 71 12.32 -5.76 -2.22
CA ASN A 71 13.79 -5.78 -2.21
C ASN A 71 14.35 -4.89 -1.10
N GLU A 72 13.76 -3.70 -0.93
CA GLU A 72 14.16 -2.72 0.07
C GLU A 72 13.95 -3.24 1.50
N VAL A 73 12.77 -3.82 1.76
CA VAL A 73 12.43 -4.38 3.07
C VAL A 73 13.33 -5.58 3.39
N ILE A 74 13.54 -6.50 2.44
CA ILE A 74 14.41 -7.67 2.63
C ILE A 74 15.86 -7.22 2.86
N ALA A 75 16.36 -6.25 2.09
CA ALA A 75 17.72 -5.73 2.27
C ALA A 75 17.91 -5.03 3.62
N ALA A 76 16.85 -4.45 4.19
CA ALA A 76 16.85 -3.88 5.53
C ALA A 76 16.68 -4.94 6.66
N GLY A 77 16.55 -6.23 6.33
CA GLY A 77 16.36 -7.31 7.30
C GLY A 77 14.91 -7.58 7.70
N GLY A 78 13.96 -6.93 7.05
CA GLY A 78 12.52 -7.18 7.22
C GLY A 78 12.03 -8.39 6.44
N LYS A 79 10.72 -8.64 6.51
CA LYS A 79 10.05 -9.78 5.88
C LYS A 79 9.00 -9.32 4.89
N VAL A 80 8.79 -10.13 3.85
CA VAL A 80 7.68 -9.96 2.91
C VAL A 80 6.79 -11.19 3.01
N GLU A 81 5.52 -10.98 3.38
CA GLU A 81 4.56 -12.06 3.62
C GLU A 81 3.43 -12.00 2.58
N LEU A 82 3.15 -13.15 1.98
CA LEU A 82 2.04 -13.36 1.06
C LEU A 82 0.93 -14.10 1.79
N ILE A 83 -0.28 -13.53 1.78
CA ILE A 83 -1.46 -14.14 2.42
C ILE A 83 -2.53 -14.50 1.38
N PRO A 84 -3.24 -15.64 1.53
CA PRO A 84 -4.34 -16.04 0.65
C PRO A 84 -5.48 -15.03 0.58
#